data_AF-A0A443SHS6-F1
#
_entry.id   AF-A0A443SHS6-F1
#
_cell.length_a   1.000
_cell.length_b   1.000
_cell.length_c   1.000
_cell.angle_alpha   90.00
_cell.angle_beta   90.00
_cell.angle_gamma   90.00
#
_symmetry.space_group_name_H-M   'P 1'
#
loop_
_entity.id
_entity.type
_entity.pdbx_description
1 polymer ?
#
loop_
_entity_poly.entity_id
_entity_poly.type
_entity_poly.pdbx_seq_one_letter_code
_entity_poly.pdbx_strand_id
1 'polypeptide(L)'
;MLNKGVLTNACIRFNAINQEQLAVGAPAPQIIVQKRFASTEHSHSGLWAAEKYLSAALLAVIPAAFIVPMAPLEYLLALSLVTHIHWGVEAIVVDYIRPSIFGAVIPKASIITLYALSMLALGGLCYFNYTDIGISHAIRMMMTKV
;
A
#
# COMPACT_ATOMS: atom_id res chain seq x y z
N MET A 1 25.95 -43.08 4.79
CA MET A 1 26.05 -41.86 5.63
C MET A 1 27.10 -40.94 5.02
N LEU A 2 26.71 -40.06 4.11
CA LEU A 2 27.63 -39.14 3.43
C LEU A 2 27.85 -37.90 4.31
N ASN A 3 29.11 -37.66 4.65
CA ASN A 3 29.56 -36.62 5.56
C ASN A 3 29.40 -35.24 4.91
N LYS A 4 28.48 -34.42 5.45
CA LYS A 4 28.14 -33.08 4.94
C LYS A 4 29.36 -32.16 4.81
N GLY A 5 30.44 -32.39 5.58
CA GLY A 5 31.68 -31.60 5.51
C GLY A 5 32.50 -31.80 4.23
N VAL A 6 32.38 -32.95 3.54
CA VAL A 6 33.13 -33.21 2.29
C VAL A 6 32.52 -32.44 1.11
N LEU A 7 31.19 -32.31 1.08
CA LEU A 7 30.47 -31.58 0.02
C LEU A 7 30.68 -30.07 0.11
N THR A 8 30.78 -29.51 1.32
CA THR A 8 31.06 -28.08 1.50
C THR A 8 32.46 -27.70 1.02
N ASN A 9 33.47 -28.54 1.31
CA ASN A 9 34.84 -28.30 0.87
C ASN A 9 35.02 -28.47 -0.64
N ALA A 10 34.29 -29.38 -1.29
CA ALA A 10 34.29 -29.52 -2.74
C ALA A 10 33.67 -28.30 -3.45
N CYS A 11 32.58 -27.73 -2.89
CA CYS A 11 31.91 -26.56 -3.44
C CYS A 11 32.78 -25.29 -3.37
N ILE A 12 33.44 -25.06 -2.22
CA ILE A 12 34.35 -23.91 -2.06
C ILE A 12 35.57 -24.05 -2.99
N ARG A 13 36.11 -25.26 -3.15
CA ARG A 13 37.26 -25.49 -4.03
C ARG A 13 36.91 -25.33 -5.51
N PHE A 14 35.71 -25.73 -5.95
CA PHE A 14 35.23 -25.49 -7.31
C PHE A 14 35.08 -23.99 -7.63
N ASN A 15 34.64 -23.18 -6.67
CA ASN A 15 34.54 -21.73 -6.86
C ASN A 15 35.92 -21.04 -6.99
N ALA A 16 36.95 -21.57 -6.33
CA ALA A 16 38.31 -21.01 -6.38
C ALA A 16 39.03 -21.26 -7.72
N ILE A 17 38.87 -22.44 -8.34
CA ILE A 17 39.51 -22.76 -9.64
C ILE A 17 38.94 -21.94 -10.81
N ASN A 18 37.68 -21.50 -10.72
CA ASN A 18 37.04 -20.73 -11.77
C ASN A 18 37.41 -19.23 -11.74
N GLN A 19 38.03 -18.73 -10.67
CA GLN A 19 38.38 -17.30 -10.54
C GLN A 19 39.72 -16.93 -11.19
N GLU A 20 40.63 -17.90 -11.41
CA GLU A 20 41.95 -17.61 -11.98
C GLU A 20 41.97 -17.60 -13.53
N GLN A 21 40.89 -18.07 -14.19
CA GLN A 21 40.83 -18.19 -15.65
C GLN A 21 40.08 -17.04 -16.36
N LEU A 22 39.62 -16.01 -15.64
CA LEU A 22 38.86 -14.89 -16.21
C LEU A 22 39.60 -13.54 -16.13
N ALA A 23 40.91 -13.55 -16.39
CA ALA A 23 41.75 -12.34 -16.40
C ALA A 23 42.41 -12.07 -17.77
N VAL A 24 41.77 -12.47 -18.88
CA VAL A 24 42.26 -12.17 -20.25
C VAL A 24 41.15 -11.49 -21.07
N GLY A 25 41.17 -10.15 -21.06
CA GLY A 25 40.94 -9.32 -22.26
C GLY A 25 39.62 -9.42 -23.04
N ALA A 26 38.46 -9.14 -22.41
CA ALA A 26 37.24 -8.78 -23.13
C ALA A 26 36.44 -7.69 -22.38
N PRO A 27 35.86 -6.68 -23.06
CA PRO A 27 34.98 -5.73 -22.40
C PRO A 27 33.69 -6.44 -21.98
N ALA A 28 33.51 -6.59 -20.67
CA ALA A 28 32.37 -7.29 -20.10
C ALA A 28 31.04 -6.62 -20.50
N PRO A 29 30.00 -7.38 -20.88
CA PRO A 29 28.64 -6.85 -20.94
C PRO A 29 28.28 -6.41 -19.51
N GLN A 30 27.95 -5.13 -19.36
CA GLN A 30 27.50 -4.55 -18.10
C GLN A 30 26.12 -5.15 -17.78
N ILE A 31 26.09 -6.35 -17.20
CA ILE A 31 24.88 -6.87 -16.56
C ILE A 31 24.59 -5.91 -15.43
N ILE A 32 23.65 -5.00 -15.66
CA ILE A 32 23.10 -4.13 -14.63
C ILE A 32 22.40 -5.06 -13.64
N VAL A 33 23.15 -5.54 -12.66
CA VAL A 33 22.59 -6.14 -11.45
C VAL A 33 21.78 -5.02 -10.83
N GLN A 34 20.47 -5.02 -11.05
CA GLN A 34 19.57 -4.13 -10.33
C GLN A 34 19.81 -4.40 -8.85
N LYS A 35 20.52 -3.49 -8.19
CA LYS A 35 20.65 -3.44 -6.75
C LYS A 35 19.21 -3.35 -6.24
N ARG A 36 18.64 -4.47 -5.79
CA ARG A 36 17.37 -4.44 -5.07
C ARG A 36 17.67 -3.60 -3.84
N PHE A 37 17.20 -2.36 -3.85
CA PHE A 37 17.12 -1.55 -2.65
C PHE A 37 16.14 -2.30 -1.76
N ALA A 38 16.65 -3.21 -0.93
CA ALA A 38 15.91 -3.71 0.21
C ALA A 38 15.62 -2.46 1.05
N SER A 39 14.36 -2.05 1.05
CA SER A 39 13.85 -0.95 1.85
C SER A 39 14.15 -1.21 3.31
N THR A 40 14.51 -0.16 4.05
CA THR A 40 14.54 -0.11 5.52
C THR A 40 13.50 -1.05 6.14
N GLU A 41 13.96 -1.95 7.03
CA GLU A 41 13.17 -2.95 7.76
C GLU A 41 12.01 -2.31 8.55
N HIS A 42 10.93 -1.94 7.85
CA HIS A 42 9.65 -1.59 8.44
C HIS A 42 8.72 -2.76 8.21
N SER A 43 8.19 -3.32 9.30
CA SER A 43 7.34 -4.49 9.28
C SER A 43 6.03 -4.23 8.52
N HIS A 44 6.00 -4.51 7.22
CA HIS A 44 4.82 -4.37 6.35
C HIS A 44 3.62 -5.23 6.80
N SER A 45 3.87 -6.26 7.61
CA SER A 45 2.83 -7.09 8.21
C SER A 45 1.90 -6.32 9.15
N GLY A 46 2.40 -5.30 9.86
CA GLY A 46 1.60 -4.49 10.77
C GLY A 46 0.60 -3.60 10.02
N LEU A 47 1.06 -2.93 8.97
CA LEU A 47 0.22 -2.11 8.09
C LEU A 47 -0.84 -2.98 7.39
N TRP A 48 -0.44 -4.12 6.84
CA TRP A 48 -1.36 -5.05 6.21
C TRP A 48 -2.44 -5.56 7.20
N ALA A 49 -2.06 -5.91 8.43
CA ALA A 49 -3.03 -6.30 9.44
C ALA A 49 -4.00 -5.15 9.77
N ALA A 50 -3.50 -3.93 9.91
CA ALA A 50 -4.32 -2.74 10.16
C ALA A 50 -5.34 -2.49 9.03
N GLU A 51 -4.94 -2.65 7.76
CA GLU A 51 -5.86 -2.56 6.62
C GLU A 51 -7.00 -3.58 6.72
N LYS A 52 -6.70 -4.82 7.12
CA LYS A 52 -7.72 -5.87 7.30
C LYS A 52 -8.65 -5.57 8.46
N TYR A 53 -8.12 -5.12 9.59
CA TYR A 53 -8.95 -4.72 10.73
C TYR A 53 -9.84 -3.53 10.39
N LEU A 54 -9.32 -2.52 9.69
CA LEU A 54 -10.13 -1.37 9.26
C LEU A 54 -11.24 -1.80 8.30
N SER A 55 -10.94 -2.70 7.35
CA SER A 55 -11.92 -3.22 6.40
C SER A 55 -13.02 -4.02 7.10
N ALA A 56 -12.66 -4.85 8.08
CA ALA A 56 -13.62 -5.59 8.89
C ALA A 56 -14.47 -4.65 9.78
N ALA A 57 -13.86 -3.62 10.35
CA ALA A 57 -14.56 -2.60 11.13
C ALA A 57 -15.56 -1.82 10.28
N LEU A 58 -15.17 -1.39 9.07
CA LEU A 58 -16.03 -0.66 8.14
C LEU A 58 -17.30 -1.47 7.80
N LEU A 59 -17.17 -2.78 7.62
CA LEU A 59 -18.30 -3.67 7.36
C LEU A 59 -19.36 -3.64 8.49
N ALA A 60 -18.93 -3.47 9.74
CA ALA A 60 -19.83 -3.35 10.90
C ALA A 60 -20.34 -1.91 11.09
N VAL A 61 -19.50 -0.90 10.84
CA VAL A 61 -19.83 0.52 11.01
C VAL A 61 -20.92 0.96 10.03
N ILE A 62 -20.89 0.48 8.77
CA ILE A 62 -21.91 0.83 7.77
C ILE A 62 -23.33 0.49 8.26
N PRO A 63 -23.70 -0.77 8.54
CA PRO A 63 -25.06 -1.08 8.99
C PRO A 63 -25.39 -0.43 10.34
N ALA A 64 -24.42 -0.29 11.24
CA ALA A 64 -24.62 0.38 12.52
C ALA A 64 -25.01 1.86 12.35
N ALA A 65 -24.38 2.57 11.42
CA ALA A 65 -24.66 3.97 11.12
C ALA A 65 -26.09 4.19 10.63
N PHE A 66 -26.58 3.24 9.82
CA PHE A 66 -27.94 3.30 9.32
C PHE A 66 -28.96 3.03 10.43
N ILE A 67 -28.75 2.04 11.30
CA ILE A 67 -29.73 1.66 12.34
C ILE A 67 -29.77 2.70 13.47
N VAL A 68 -28.60 3.17 13.92
CA VAL A 68 -28.46 4.09 15.05
C VAL A 68 -27.76 5.37 14.56
N PRO A 69 -28.52 6.38 14.10
CA PRO A 69 -27.93 7.64 13.66
C PRO A 69 -27.45 8.44 14.88
N MET A 70 -26.18 8.25 15.25
CA MET A 70 -25.52 8.99 16.32
C MET A 70 -24.32 9.75 15.77
N ALA A 71 -24.15 11.00 16.17
CA ALA A 71 -23.08 11.88 15.69
C ALA A 71 -21.67 11.23 15.65
N PRO A 72 -21.17 10.57 16.71
CA PRO A 72 -19.83 9.97 16.67
C PRO A 72 -19.73 8.79 15.67
N LEU A 73 -20.83 8.09 15.39
CA LEU A 73 -20.83 6.98 14.44
C LEU A 73 -20.78 7.51 12.99
N GLU A 74 -21.40 8.66 12.71
CA GLU A 74 -21.24 9.35 11.41
C GLU A 74 -19.78 9.80 11.19
N TYR A 75 -19.09 10.29 12.22
CA TYR A 75 -17.65 10.61 12.12
C TYR A 75 -16.77 9.36 11.97
N LEU A 76 -17.09 8.27 12.69
CA LEU A 76 -16.40 6.99 12.52
C LEU A 76 -16.61 6.43 11.11
N LEU A 77 -17.83 6.53 10.57
CA LEU A 77 -18.15 6.14 9.20
C LEU A 77 -17.33 6.97 8.20
N ALA A 78 -17.30 8.29 8.37
CA ALA A 78 -16.52 9.19 7.51
C ALA A 78 -15.02 8.85 7.54
N LEU A 79 -14.44 8.73 8.73
CA LEU A 79 -13.02 8.44 8.90
C LEU A 79 -12.64 7.07 8.34
N SER A 80 -13.37 6.04 8.73
CA SER A 80 -13.07 4.67 8.29
C SER A 80 -13.25 4.49 6.78
N LEU A 81 -14.27 5.11 6.18
CA LEU A 81 -14.50 5.08 4.75
C LEU A 81 -13.36 5.76 3.98
N VAL A 82 -12.98 6.98 4.37
CA VAL A 82 -11.92 7.72 3.67
C VAL A 82 -10.56 7.03 3.84
N THR A 83 -10.22 6.55 5.04
CA THR A 83 -8.95 5.83 5.26
C THR A 83 -8.91 4.52 4.48
N HIS A 84 -10.01 3.76 4.42
CA HIS A 84 -10.09 2.51 3.64
C HIS A 84 -9.87 2.79 2.14
N ILE A 85 -10.51 3.82 1.60
CA ILE A 85 -10.34 4.22 0.21
C ILE A 85 -8.91 4.71 -0.04
N HIS A 86 -8.32 5.49 0.88
CA HIS A 86 -6.96 6.02 0.72
C HIS A 86 -5.92 4.91 0.56
N TRP A 87 -5.89 3.93 1.49
CA TRP A 87 -4.96 2.79 1.39
C TRP A 87 -5.22 1.92 0.16
N GLY A 88 -6.49 1.71 -0.20
CA GLY A 88 -6.85 0.96 -1.40
C GLY A 88 -6.36 1.64 -2.69
N VAL A 89 -6.56 2.96 -2.81
CA VAL A 89 -6.12 3.72 -3.98
C VAL A 89 -4.60 3.90 -4.02
N GLU A 90 -3.95 4.00 -2.86
CA GLU A 90 -2.48 4.03 -2.79
C GLU A 90 -1.86 2.77 -3.42
N ALA A 91 -2.41 1.59 -3.10
CA ALA A 91 -1.99 0.33 -3.72
C ALA A 91 -2.19 0.33 -5.24
N ILE A 92 -3.36 0.80 -5.71
CA ILE A 92 -3.66 0.94 -7.16
C ILE A 92 -2.64 1.87 -7.83
N VAL A 93 -2.34 3.02 -7.21
CA VAL A 93 -1.38 3.99 -7.76
C VAL A 93 0.02 3.38 -7.88
N VAL A 94 0.48 2.66 -6.85
CA VAL A 94 1.80 2.01 -6.86
C VAL A 94 1.88 0.89 -7.91
N ASP A 95 0.79 0.14 -8.11
CA ASP A 95 0.75 -0.98 -9.05
C ASP A 95 0.74 -0.53 -10.53
N TYR A 96 -0.04 0.51 -10.84
CA TYR A 96 -0.26 0.95 -12.23
C TYR A 96 0.61 2.14 -12.66
N ILE A 97 0.97 3.07 -11.76
CA ILE A 97 1.79 4.25 -12.09
C ILE A 97 3.27 3.90 -11.89
N ARG A 98 3.75 2.97 -12.71
CA ARG A 98 5.12 2.45 -12.61
C ARG A 98 6.14 3.46 -13.16
N PRO A 99 7.26 3.73 -12.45
CA PRO A 99 8.31 4.64 -12.92
C PRO A 99 8.95 4.26 -14.26
N SER A 100 8.92 2.98 -14.63
CA SER A 100 9.48 2.50 -15.91
C SER A 100 8.67 2.94 -17.13
N ILE A 101 7.38 3.28 -16.97
CA ILE A 101 6.48 3.68 -18.06
C ILE A 101 6.31 5.20 -18.08
N PHE A 102 6.15 5.81 -16.90
CA PHE A 102 5.78 7.22 -16.76
C PHE A 102 6.94 8.15 -16.38
N GLY A 103 8.14 7.60 -16.18
CA GLY A 103 9.29 8.35 -15.66
C GLY A 103 9.17 8.62 -14.15
N ALA A 104 10.15 9.35 -13.60
CA ALA A 104 10.31 9.49 -12.14
C ALA A 104 9.41 10.56 -11.49
N VAL A 105 8.81 11.47 -12.27
CA VAL A 105 8.06 12.63 -11.75
C VAL A 105 6.60 12.30 -11.47
N ILE A 106 5.93 11.63 -12.41
CA ILE A 106 4.49 11.33 -12.34
C ILE A 106 4.13 10.46 -11.11
N PRO A 107 4.85 9.37 -10.78
CA PRO A 107 4.53 8.54 -9.61
C PRO A 107 4.58 9.30 -8.28
N LYS A 108 5.44 10.33 -8.18
CA LYS A 108 5.52 11.17 -6.98
C LYS A 108 4.35 12.16 -6.92
N ALA A 109 4.05 12.78 -8.06
CA ALA A 109 2.92 13.70 -8.17
C ALA A 109 1.59 12.99 -7.84
N SER A 110 1.37 11.76 -8.32
CA SER A 110 0.15 11.01 -8.08
C SER A 110 -0.10 10.70 -6.60
N ILE A 111 0.95 10.33 -5.86
CA ILE A 111 0.84 10.09 -4.41
C ILE A 111 0.51 11.40 -3.68
N ILE A 112 1.17 12.52 -4.03
CA ILE A 112 0.87 13.83 -3.43
C ILE A 112 -0.59 14.23 -3.69
N THR A 113 -1.07 14.05 -4.91
CA THR A 113 -2.46 14.32 -5.27
C THR A 113 -3.43 13.42 -4.50
N LEU A 114 -3.10 12.14 -4.31
CA LEU A 114 -3.91 11.22 -3.49
C LEU A 114 -4.05 11.72 -2.05
N TYR A 115 -2.96 12.12 -1.39
CA TYR A 115 -3.03 12.69 -0.04
C TYR A 115 -3.87 13.97 0.01
N ALA A 116 -3.70 14.87 -0.95
CA ALA A 116 -4.49 16.10 -1.01
C ALA A 116 -6.00 15.81 -1.17
N LEU A 117 -6.34 14.87 -2.06
CA LEU A 117 -7.73 14.46 -2.30
C LEU A 117 -8.33 13.79 -1.05
N SER A 118 -7.58 12.93 -0.37
CA SER A 118 -8.05 12.29 0.86
C SER A 118 -8.26 13.28 2.00
N MET A 119 -7.38 14.27 2.17
CA MET A 119 -7.56 15.34 3.15
C MET A 119 -8.80 16.20 2.84
N LEU A 120 -9.00 16.55 1.56
CA LEU A 120 -10.18 17.29 1.13
C LEU A 120 -11.46 16.48 1.33
N ALA A 121 -11.45 15.18 1.01
CA ALA A 121 -12.60 14.30 1.21
C ALA A 121 -12.93 14.13 2.70
N LEU A 122 -11.93 13.90 3.55
CA LEU A 122 -12.15 13.76 4.99
C LEU A 122 -12.64 15.08 5.60
N GLY A 123 -12.00 16.20 5.25
CA GLY A 123 -12.42 17.52 5.69
C GLY A 123 -13.84 17.86 5.24
N GLY A 124 -14.19 17.54 4.00
CA GLY A 124 -15.53 17.74 3.44
C GLY A 124 -16.60 16.91 4.15
N LEU A 125 -16.34 15.63 4.40
CA LEU A 125 -17.28 14.76 5.13
C LEU A 125 -17.40 15.17 6.61
N CYS A 126 -16.31 15.54 7.27
CA CYS A 126 -16.36 16.04 8.64
C CYS A 126 -17.14 17.36 8.74
N TYR A 127 -16.94 18.27 7.80
CA TYR A 127 -17.70 19.52 7.73
C TYR A 127 -19.18 19.26 7.46
N PHE A 128 -19.50 18.34 6.54
CA PHE A 128 -20.87 17.93 6.25
C PHE A 128 -21.56 17.31 7.47
N ASN A 129 -20.86 16.46 8.23
CA ASN A 129 -21.38 15.89 9.48
C ASN A 129 -21.55 16.92 10.60
N TYR A 130 -20.83 18.05 10.56
CA TYR A 130 -20.92 19.10 11.57
C TYR A 130 -22.01 20.13 11.26
N THR A 131 -22.10 20.56 10.00
CA THR A 131 -22.98 21.65 9.57
C THR A 131 -24.31 21.17 8.98
N ASP A 132 -24.39 19.93 8.51
CA ASP A 132 -25.56 19.36 7.85
C ASP A 132 -26.12 18.13 8.60
N ILE A 133 -27.08 17.43 7.98
CA ILE A 133 -27.81 16.27 8.52
C ILE A 133 -26.95 14.98 8.72
N GLY A 134 -25.74 14.91 8.17
CA GLY A 134 -24.86 13.74 8.24
C GLY A 134 -25.06 12.71 7.12
N ILE A 135 -24.05 11.86 6.90
CA ILE A 135 -23.91 10.97 5.74
C ILE A 135 -25.06 9.95 5.65
N SER A 136 -25.32 9.18 6.70
CA SER A 136 -26.33 8.11 6.65
C SER A 136 -27.74 8.67 6.45
N HIS A 137 -28.04 9.81 7.08
CA HIS A 137 -29.32 10.51 6.90
C HIS A 137 -29.46 11.12 5.51
N ALA A 138 -28.40 11.71 4.96
CA ALA A 138 -28.40 12.21 3.58
C ALA A 138 -28.71 11.08 2.58
N ILE A 139 -28.07 9.91 2.74
CA ILE A 139 -28.34 8.74 1.89
C ILE A 139 -29.80 8.27 2.06
N ARG A 140 -30.32 8.21 3.29
CA ARG A 140 -31.72 7.84 3.54
C ARG A 140 -32.70 8.81 2.89
N MET A 141 -32.44 10.11 2.95
CA MET A 141 -33.28 11.13 2.31
C MET A 141 -33.24 11.01 0.79
N MET A 142 -32.07 10.76 0.21
CA MET A 142 -31.91 10.56 -1.23
C MET A 142 -32.67 9.33 -1.72
N MET A 143 -32.68 8.24 -0.95
CA MET A 143 -33.34 6.99 -1.35
C MET A 143 -34.86 6.99 -1.15
N THR A 144 -35.37 7.80 -0.21
CA THR A 144 -36.81 7.85 0.09
C THR A 144 -37.56 8.96 -0.65
N LYS A 145 -36.87 9.98 -1.16
CA LYS A 145 -37.45 11.05 -1.97
C LYS A 145 -37.39 10.73 -3.47
N VAL A 146 -37.94 9.57 -3.85
CA VAL A 146 -38.23 9.19 -5.25
C VAL A 146 -39.73 9.17 -5.45
#